data_AF-A0A7Z0ETW1-F1
#
_entry.id   AF-A0A7Z0ETW1-F1
#
_cell.length_a   1.000
_cell.length_b   1.000
_cell.length_c   1.000
_cell.angle_alpha   90.00
_cell.angle_beta   90.00
_cell.angle_gamma   90.00
#
_symmetry.space_group_name_H-M   'P 1'
#
loop_
_entity.id
_entity.type
_entity.pdbx_description
1 polymer ?
#
loop_
_entity_poly.entity_id
_entity_poly.type
_entity_poly.pdbx_seq_one_letter_code
_entity_poly.pdbx_strand_id
1 'polypeptide(L)'
;MTDDTVTVYQAYHPAIGGPAVRDGRFPSSWKRERMTWIKPSFLWMMYRCGWGQKPNQETVLAIEVTREGFEWALRHACLSHFTADVHADHDE
;
A
#
# COMPACT_ATOMS: atom_id res chain seq x y z
N MET A 1 1.52 -3.84 -19.42
CA MET A 1 2.33 -4.36 -18.31
C MET A 1 3.60 -4.88 -18.92
N THR A 2 4.73 -4.27 -18.57
CA THR A 2 6.02 -4.94 -18.77
C THR A 2 6.13 -6.04 -17.71
N ASP A 3 6.82 -7.14 -18.01
CA ASP A 3 7.02 -8.22 -17.02
C ASP A 3 7.79 -7.75 -15.76
N ASP A 4 8.38 -6.55 -15.84
CA ASP A 4 9.25 -5.95 -14.84
C ASP A 4 8.53 -5.18 -13.73
N THR A 5 7.21 -4.99 -13.82
CA THR A 5 6.45 -4.27 -12.78
C THR A 5 5.24 -5.05 -12.28
N VAL A 6 4.88 -4.77 -11.04
CA VAL A 6 3.66 -5.24 -10.39
C VAL A 6 2.83 -4.02 -10.01
N THR A 7 1.57 -3.98 -10.44
CA THR A 7 0.62 -2.96 -9.98
C THR A 7 0.08 -3.34 -8.62
N VAL A 8 0.17 -2.42 -7.67
CA VAL A 8 -0.50 -2.53 -6.38
C VAL A 8 -1.45 -1.37 -6.18
N TYR A 9 -2.54 -1.65 -5.47
CA TYR A 9 -3.59 -0.68 -5.18
C TYR A 9 -3.54 -0.28 -3.72
N GLN A 10 -3.61 1.03 -3.48
CA GLN A 10 -3.67 1.63 -2.15
C GLN A 10 -4.73 2.73 -2.13
N ALA A 11 -5.51 2.79 -1.04
CA ALA A 11 -6.49 3.84 -0.84
C ALA A 11 -5.93 4.94 0.07
N TYR A 12 -6.24 6.19 -0.27
CA TYR A 12 -5.79 7.39 0.41
C TYR A 12 -6.92 8.40 0.54
N HIS A 13 -6.74 9.32 1.49
CA HIS A 13 -7.51 10.54 1.58
C HIS A 13 -7.31 11.39 0.29
N PRO A 14 -8.33 12.12 -0.21
CA PRO A 14 -8.24 12.93 -1.43
C PRO A 14 -7.06 13.90 -1.45
N ALA A 15 -6.71 14.48 -0.29
CA ALA A 15 -5.57 15.39 -0.14
C ALA A 15 -4.19 14.72 -0.36
N ILE A 16 -4.13 13.38 -0.44
CA ILE A 16 -2.93 12.63 -0.83
C ILE A 16 -3.10 12.11 -2.26
N GLY A 17 -4.22 11.42 -2.52
CA GLY A 17 -4.43 10.71 -3.79
C GLY A 17 -4.47 11.63 -5.01
N GLY A 18 -5.20 12.74 -4.94
CA GLY A 18 -5.29 13.71 -6.04
C GLY A 18 -3.93 14.33 -6.39
N PRO A 19 -3.20 14.91 -5.41
CA PRO A 19 -1.86 15.42 -5.63
C PRO A 19 -0.87 14.37 -6.15
N ALA A 20 -0.92 13.14 -5.61
CA ALA A 20 0.00 12.08 -6.01
C ALA A 20 -0.10 11.72 -7.50
N VAL A 21 -1.33 11.65 -8.04
CA VAL A 21 -1.57 11.38 -9.47
C VAL A 21 -1.12 12.55 -10.32
N ARG A 22 -1.47 13.77 -9.92
CA ARG A 22 -1.15 14.98 -10.68
C ARG A 22 0.36 15.21 -10.79
N ASP A 23 1.08 15.01 -9.70
CA ASP A 23 2.49 15.38 -9.59
C ASP A 23 3.43 14.17 -9.79
N GLY A 24 2.88 12.96 -9.97
CA GLY A 24 3.65 11.72 -10.09
C GLY A 24 4.47 11.38 -8.84
N ARG A 25 4.13 11.98 -7.69
CA ARG A 25 4.88 11.86 -6.43
C ARG A 25 3.96 12.08 -5.25
N PHE A 26 4.12 11.29 -4.20
CA PHE A 26 3.41 11.50 -2.94
C PHE A 26 3.74 12.88 -2.33
N PRO A 27 2.73 13.64 -1.88
CA PRO A 27 2.95 14.93 -1.22
C PRO A 27 3.64 14.76 0.13
N SER A 28 4.16 15.85 0.70
CA SER A 28 4.83 15.84 2.02
C SER A 28 3.94 15.39 3.17
N SER A 29 2.61 15.43 3.01
CA SER A 29 1.63 14.91 3.97
C SER A 29 1.56 13.39 4.00
N TRP A 30 2.12 12.70 3.00
CA TRP A 30 2.25 11.25 2.99
C TRP A 30 3.38 10.81 3.92
N LYS A 31 3.08 9.87 4.82
CA LYS A 31 4.03 9.38 5.84
C LYS A 31 4.68 8.08 5.38
N ARG A 32 5.99 8.10 5.17
CA ARG A 32 6.76 6.93 4.72
C ARG A 32 6.88 5.86 5.81
N GLU A 33 6.86 6.29 7.06
CA GLU A 33 7.10 5.46 8.25
C GLU A 33 5.86 4.66 8.65
N ARG A 34 4.71 4.91 8.02
CA ARG A 34 3.50 4.12 8.31
C ARG A 34 3.59 2.76 7.65
N MET A 35 3.30 1.73 8.44
CA MET A 35 3.00 0.40 7.93
C MET A 35 1.98 0.51 6.79
N THR A 36 2.33 -0.08 5.65
CA THR A 36 1.58 0.05 4.40
C THR A 36 1.10 -1.31 3.93
N TRP A 37 -0.20 -1.39 3.64
CA TRP A 37 -0.86 -2.58 3.13
C TRP A 37 -1.09 -2.45 1.63
N ILE A 38 -0.26 -3.13 0.83
CA ILE A 38 -0.38 -3.16 -0.63
C ILE A 38 -1.30 -4.31 -1.09
N LYS A 39 -2.15 -4.08 -2.09
CA LYS A 39 -3.04 -5.12 -2.66
C LYS A 39 -2.82 -5.22 -4.16
N PRO A 40 -2.33 -6.34 -4.70
CA PRO A 40 -2.23 -6.54 -6.15
C PRO A 40 -3.59 -6.68 -6.85
N SER A 41 -4.68 -6.91 -6.10
CA SER A 41 -6.03 -7.06 -6.64
C SER A 41 -6.85 -5.77 -6.50
N PHE A 42 -7.28 -5.21 -7.64
CA PHE A 42 -8.13 -4.01 -7.68
C PHE A 42 -9.45 -4.24 -6.97
N LEU A 43 -10.16 -5.33 -7.28
CA LEU A 43 -11.47 -5.62 -6.69
C LEU A 43 -11.38 -5.83 -5.18
N TRP A 44 -10.29 -6.45 -4.70
CA TRP A 44 -10.07 -6.58 -3.27
C TRP A 44 -9.83 -5.23 -2.61
N MET A 45 -9.06 -4.33 -3.24
CA MET A 45 -8.87 -2.97 -2.73
C MET A 45 -10.20 -2.20 -2.71
N MET A 46 -10.96 -2.23 -3.80
CA MET A 46 -12.28 -1.56 -3.88
C MET A 46 -13.23 -2.07 -2.80
N TYR A 47 -13.34 -3.39 -2.63
CA TYR A 47 -14.12 -3.96 -1.53
C TYR A 47 -13.65 -3.43 -0.15
N ARG A 48 -12.32 -3.41 0.10
CA ARG A 48 -11.78 -3.01 1.40
C ARG A 48 -11.97 -1.52 1.71
N CYS A 49 -11.89 -0.62 0.72
CA CYS A 49 -12.18 0.79 0.90
C CYS A 49 -13.68 1.12 0.80
N GLY A 50 -14.57 0.13 0.73
CA GLY A 50 -16.01 0.38 0.57
C GLY A 50 -16.31 1.14 -0.72
N TRP A 51 -15.67 0.75 -1.81
CA TRP A 51 -15.76 1.39 -3.13
C TRP A 51 -15.44 2.89 -3.11
N GLY A 52 -14.49 3.31 -2.27
CA GLY A 52 -14.10 4.71 -2.13
C GLY A 52 -15.05 5.55 -1.27
N GLN A 53 -15.96 4.92 -0.53
CA GLN A 53 -16.91 5.62 0.35
C GLN A 53 -16.43 5.69 1.80
N LYS A 54 -15.39 4.93 2.18
CA LYS A 54 -14.86 4.98 3.55
C LYS A 54 -14.05 6.25 3.79
N PRO A 55 -14.22 6.90 4.95
CA PRO A 55 -13.42 8.07 5.32
C PRO A 55 -11.91 7.81 5.24
N ASN A 56 -11.18 8.75 4.67
CA ASN A 56 -9.73 8.71 4.43
C ASN A 56 -9.24 7.62 3.43
N GLN A 57 -10.15 7.02 2.67
CA GLN A 57 -9.87 5.99 1.67
C GLN A 57 -10.64 6.20 0.36
N GLU A 58 -10.95 7.45 0.04
CA GLU A 58 -11.84 7.84 -1.05
C GLU A 58 -11.14 7.84 -2.42
N THR A 59 -9.80 7.89 -2.45
CA THR A 59 -9.01 7.83 -3.68
C THR A 59 -8.16 6.58 -3.72
N VAL A 60 -8.32 5.74 -4.74
CA VAL A 60 -7.50 4.54 -4.95
C VAL A 60 -6.45 4.82 -6.02
N LEU A 61 -5.18 4.65 -5.66
CA LEU A 61 -4.05 4.75 -6.58
C LEU A 61 -3.66 3.38 -7.10
N ALA A 62 -3.45 3.27 -8.41
CA ALA A 62 -2.71 2.18 -9.03
C ALA A 62 -1.23 2.58 -9.07
N ILE A 63 -0.40 1.88 -8.29
CA ILE A 63 1.02 2.18 -8.15
C ILE A 63 1.79 1.04 -8.81
N GLU A 64 2.59 1.37 -9.82
CA GLU A 64 3.53 0.41 -10.40
C GLU A 64 4.79 0.37 -9.56
N VAL A 65 5.18 -0.83 -9.15
CA VAL A 65 6.41 -1.11 -8.42
C VAL A 65 7.24 -2.04 -9.29
N THR A 66 8.56 -1.84 -9.34
CA THR A 66 9.44 -2.81 -10.00
C THR A 66 9.28 -4.18 -9.34
N ARG A 67 9.41 -5.26 -10.11
CA ARG A 67 9.35 -6.63 -9.59
C ARG A 67 10.39 -6.84 -8.49
N GLU A 68 11.61 -6.36 -8.72
CA GLU A 68 12.67 -6.34 -7.71
C GLU A 68 12.24 -5.61 -6.43
N GLY A 69 11.65 -4.42 -6.55
CA GLY A 69 11.18 -3.63 -5.41
C GLY A 69 10.03 -4.31 -4.66
N PHE A 70 9.13 -4.98 -5.38
CA PHE A 70 8.05 -5.75 -4.80
C PHE A 70 8.58 -6.97 -4.02
N GLU A 71 9.50 -7.72 -4.60
CA GLU A 71 10.16 -8.85 -3.93
C GLU A 71 10.99 -8.41 -2.73
N TRP A 72 11.67 -7.25 -2.84
CA TRP A 72 12.34 -6.63 -1.69
C TRP A 72 11.34 -6.34 -0.58
N ALA A 73 10.20 -5.73 -0.89
CA ALA A 73 9.16 -5.43 0.12
C ALA A 73 8.62 -6.72 0.77
N LEU A 74 8.42 -7.80 0.02
CA LEU A 74 7.98 -9.09 0.56
C LEU A 74 8.99 -9.69 1.53
N ARG A 75 10.30 -9.61 1.23
CA ARG A 75 11.36 -10.11 2.12
C ARG A 75 11.49 -9.31 3.42
N HIS A 76 11.03 -8.06 3.44
CA HIS A 76 11.10 -7.16 4.60
C HIS A 76 9.72 -6.93 5.25
N ALA A 77 8.70 -7.68 4.83
CA ALA A 77 7.37 -7.61 5.43
C ALA A 77 7.38 -8.37 6.77
N CYS A 78 6.60 -7.87 7.73
CA CYS A 78 6.35 -8.55 9.00
C CYS A 78 4.89 -9.00 9.09
N LEU A 79 4.64 -9.96 9.98
CA LEU A 79 3.28 -10.35 10.32
C LEU A 79 2.59 -9.17 11.04
N SER A 80 1.34 -8.90 10.67
CA SER A 80 0.56 -7.85 11.30
C SER A 80 0.03 -8.20 12.69
N HIS A 81 0.40 -9.38 13.19
CA HIS A 81 0.01 -9.90 14.49
C HIS A 81 1.19 -10.67 15.08
N PHE A 82 1.25 -10.67 16.40
CA PHE A 82 2.24 -11.45 17.10
C PHE A 82 2.00 -12.95 16.90
N THR A 83 3.06 -13.70 16.58
CA THR A 83 3.08 -15.16 16.54
C THR A 83 4.27 -15.64 17.36
N ALA A 84 4.02 -16.34 18.46
CA ALA A 84 5.06 -16.78 19.41
C ALA A 84 6.13 -17.69 18.79
N ASP A 85 5.79 -18.41 17.72
CA ASP A 85 6.73 -19.28 17.00
C ASP A 85 7.65 -18.50 16.05
N VAL A 86 7.37 -17.22 15.81
CA VAL A 86 8.07 -16.38 14.82
C VAL A 86 8.77 -15.19 15.47
N HIS A 87 8.19 -14.61 16.53
CA HIS A 87 8.72 -13.41 17.18
C HIS A 87 9.31 -13.74 18.55
N ALA A 88 10.47 -13.15 18.86
CA ALA A 88 11.17 -13.37 20.13
C ALA A 88 10.43 -12.72 21.32
N ASP A 89 9.77 -11.59 21.07
CA ASP A 89 8.94 -10.88 22.03
C ASP A 89 7.82 -10.09 21.31
N HIS A 90 7.00 -9.38 22.09
CA HIS A 90 5.86 -8.61 21.57
C HIS A 90 6.24 -7.23 21.02
N ASP A 91 7.51 -6.82 21.13
CA ASP A 91 8.00 -5.49 20.74
C ASP A 91 8.62 -5.47 19.33
N GLU A 92 8.82 -6.64 18.70
CA GLU A 92 9.20 -6.84 17.28
C GLU A 92 8.01 -6.95 16.30
#